data_AF-A0A1C6FPD1-F1
#
_entry.id   AF-A0A1C6FPD1-F1
#
_cell.length_a   1.000
_cell.length_b   1.000
_cell.length_c   1.000
_cell.angle_alpha   90.00
_cell.angle_beta   90.00
_cell.angle_gamma   90.00
#
_symmetry.space_group_name_H-M   'P 1'
#
loop_
_entity.id
_entity.type
_entity.pdbx_description
1 polymer ?
#
loop_
_entity_poly.entity_id
_entity_poly.type
_entity_poly.pdbx_seq_one_letter_code
_entity_poly.pdbx_strand_id
1 'polypeptide(L)'
;MLNTLAALIVSAALAMLQPIGQFEVVAYCTEQYPHICGGNAYTYTGAPVQAGLTVAVDPDVIPLGSWLYIDGVGWRQAQDTGGAIQGRRIDMAVEMHGEALEWGMQDKQIWIVEGK
;
A
#
# COMPACT_ATOMS: atom_id res chain seq x y z
N MET A 1 14.34 20.39 26.13
CA MET A 1 15.29 19.54 25.39
C MET A 1 14.74 18.12 25.41
N LEU A 2 14.27 17.59 24.28
CA LEU A 2 13.94 16.16 24.24
C LEU A 2 15.20 15.37 24.61
N ASN A 3 15.05 14.42 25.54
CA ASN A 3 16.10 13.50 25.95
C ASN A 3 16.71 12.85 24.69
N THR A 4 18.03 12.82 24.60
CA THR A 4 18.84 12.24 23.51
C THR A 4 18.38 10.83 23.11
N LEU A 5 17.81 10.07 24.05
CA LEU A 5 17.21 8.76 23.79
C LEU A 5 16.00 8.82 22.84
N ALA A 6 15.12 9.82 23.00
CA ALA A 6 13.97 10.01 22.12
C ALA A 6 14.41 10.41 20.71
N ALA A 7 15.45 11.25 20.58
CA ALA A 7 16.03 11.59 19.28
C ALA A 7 16.64 10.37 18.59
N LEU A 8 17.32 9.49 19.34
CA LEU A 8 17.90 8.26 18.81
C LEU A 8 16.82 7.27 18.32
N ILE A 9 15.75 7.09 19.11
CA ILE A 9 14.62 6.22 18.74
C ILE A 9 13.92 6.74 17.48
N VAL A 10 13.66 8.05 17.41
CA VAL A 10 13.05 8.67 16.22
C VAL A 10 13.97 8.53 15.00
N SER A 11 15.28 8.75 15.15
CA SER A 11 16.24 8.59 14.06
C SER A 11 16.35 7.14 13.58
N ALA A 12 16.31 6.16 14.48
CA ALA A 12 16.34 4.75 14.12
C ALA A 12 15.05 4.31 13.42
N ALA A 13 13.89 4.77 13.90
CA ALA A 13 12.61 4.50 13.26
C ALA A 13 12.51 5.14 11.86
N LEU A 14 13.01 6.38 11.69
CA LEU A 14 13.11 7.02 10.37
C LEU A 14 14.09 6.27 9.45
N ALA A 15 15.21 5.75 9.98
CA ALA A 15 16.17 4.99 9.19
C ALA A 15 15.58 3.67 8.64
N MET A 16 14.52 3.15 9.26
CA MET A 16 13.81 1.98 8.76
C MET A 16 12.82 2.30 7.63
N LEU A 17 12.35 3.54 7.48
CA LEU A 17 11.53 3.96 6.33
C LEU A 17 12.43 4.45 5.20
N GLN A 18 12.60 3.61 4.18
CA GLN A 18 13.30 4.00 2.97
C GLN A 18 12.33 4.64 1.96
N PRO A 19 12.52 5.91 1.56
CA PRO A 19 11.74 6.49 0.48
C PRO A 19 12.10 5.83 -0.85
N ILE A 20 11.11 5.28 -1.54
CA ILE A 20 11.31 4.61 -2.84
C ILE A 20 10.79 5.43 -4.01
N GLY A 21 10.29 6.65 -3.76
CA GLY A 21 9.93 7.65 -4.79
C GLY A 21 8.42 7.82 -4.98
N GLN A 22 8.06 8.45 -6.09
CA GLN A 22 6.68 8.69 -6.50
C GLN A 22 6.10 7.47 -7.21
N PHE A 23 4.85 7.13 -6.87
CA PHE A 23 4.09 6.03 -7.45
C PHE A 23 2.71 6.51 -7.88
N GLU A 24 2.21 5.96 -8.97
CA GLU A 24 0.80 6.04 -9.34
C GLU A 24 -0.01 5.16 -8.37
N VAL A 25 -0.80 5.78 -7.49
CA VAL A 25 -1.68 5.07 -6.56
C VAL A 25 -3.11 5.17 -7.06
N VAL A 26 -3.64 4.02 -7.46
CA VAL A 26 -5.07 3.83 -7.77
C VAL A 26 -5.74 3.05 -6.63
N ALA A 27 -7.06 2.92 -6.70
CA ALA A 27 -7.83 2.18 -5.72
C ALA A 27 -8.83 1.24 -6.39
N TYR A 28 -9.05 0.10 -5.75
CA TYR A 28 -10.09 -0.87 -6.10
C TYR A 28 -10.92 -1.19 -4.86
N CYS A 29 -12.22 -1.41 -5.05
CA CYS A 29 -13.12 -1.69 -3.94
C CYS A 29 -13.22 -3.19 -3.63
N THR A 30 -13.45 -3.50 -2.36
CA THR A 30 -13.56 -4.87 -1.84
C THR A 30 -14.99 -5.29 -1.53
N GLU A 31 -15.99 -4.60 -2.09
CA GLU A 31 -17.41 -4.89 -1.82
C GLU A 31 -17.77 -6.33 -2.19
N GLN A 32 -18.50 -7.02 -1.31
CA GLN A 32 -18.93 -8.41 -1.50
C GLN A 32 -20.27 -8.56 -2.24
N TYR A 33 -20.96 -7.45 -2.51
CA TYR A 33 -22.22 -7.47 -3.26
C TYR A 33 -21.95 -7.58 -4.77
N PRO A 34 -22.94 -8.03 -5.58
CA PRO A 34 -22.78 -8.14 -7.03
C PRO A 34 -22.66 -6.76 -7.69
N HIS A 35 -21.48 -6.18 -7.64
CA HIS A 35 -21.06 -5.03 -8.44
C HIS A 35 -20.04 -5.48 -9.48
N ILE A 36 -19.87 -4.70 -10.55
CA ILE A 36 -19.04 -5.08 -11.71
C ILE A 36 -17.54 -5.26 -11.38
N CYS A 37 -17.13 -4.84 -10.19
CA CYS A 37 -15.74 -4.68 -9.79
C CYS A 37 -14.94 -5.98 -9.84
N GLY A 38 -15.61 -7.14 -9.69
CA GLY A 38 -14.93 -8.42 -9.57
C GLY A 38 -13.94 -8.43 -8.41
N GLY A 39 -13.19 -9.52 -8.26
CA GLY A 39 -12.14 -9.63 -7.24
C GLY A 39 -12.14 -10.99 -6.57
N ASN A 40 -10.94 -11.46 -6.26
CA ASN A 40 -10.76 -12.69 -5.48
C ASN A 40 -10.88 -12.35 -3.99
N ALA A 41 -11.44 -13.26 -3.20
CA ALA A 41 -11.47 -13.12 -1.75
C ALA A 41 -10.07 -13.14 -1.10
N TYR A 42 -9.07 -13.63 -1.84
CA TYR A 42 -7.70 -13.82 -1.39
C TYR A 42 -6.72 -13.13 -2.33
N THR A 43 -5.69 -12.54 -1.74
CA THR A 43 -4.57 -11.92 -2.42
C THR A 43 -3.58 -12.97 -2.96
N TYR A 44 -2.60 -12.53 -3.75
CA TYR A 44 -1.49 -13.38 -4.20
C TYR A 44 -0.75 -14.10 -3.06
N THR A 45 -0.58 -13.45 -1.90
CA THR A 45 0.06 -14.09 -0.73
C THR A 45 -0.85 -15.08 0.01
N GLY A 46 -2.12 -15.20 -0.38
CA GLY A 46 -3.13 -16.04 0.27
C GLY A 46 -3.81 -15.39 1.47
N ALA A 47 -3.48 -14.14 1.79
CA ALA A 47 -4.20 -13.38 2.81
C ALA A 47 -5.60 -12.99 2.32
N PRO A 48 -6.62 -12.88 3.19
CA PRO A 48 -7.88 -12.25 2.82
C PRO A 48 -7.64 -10.79 2.43
N VAL A 49 -8.28 -10.34 1.35
CA VAL A 49 -8.27 -8.92 0.98
C VAL A 49 -8.91 -8.10 2.11
N GLN A 50 -8.23 -7.04 2.55
CA GLN A 50 -8.70 -6.14 3.60
C GLN A 50 -8.57 -4.68 3.16
N ALA A 51 -9.72 -3.99 3.05
CA ALA A 51 -9.78 -2.56 2.82
C ALA A 51 -8.96 -1.78 3.85
N GLY A 52 -8.22 -0.77 3.40
CA GLY A 52 -7.36 0.05 4.25
C GLY A 52 -6.06 -0.61 4.70
N LEU A 53 -5.81 -1.89 4.36
CA LEU A 53 -4.54 -2.58 4.62
C LEU A 53 -3.89 -3.06 3.33
N THR A 54 -4.61 -3.87 2.55
CA THR A 54 -4.10 -4.59 1.39
C THR A 54 -3.77 -3.62 0.26
N VAL A 55 -2.60 -3.80 -0.35
CA VAL A 55 -2.28 -3.22 -1.66
C VAL A 55 -1.76 -4.29 -2.62
N ALA A 56 -2.08 -4.12 -3.90
CA ALA A 56 -1.39 -4.80 -4.98
C ALA A 56 -0.20 -3.97 -5.45
N VAL A 57 0.92 -4.64 -5.74
CA VAL A 57 2.18 -4.00 -6.18
C VAL A 57 2.84 -4.82 -7.30
N ASP A 58 3.87 -4.25 -7.91
CA ASP A 58 4.88 -4.99 -8.66
C ASP A 58 5.94 -5.57 -7.69
N PRO A 59 6.06 -6.90 -7.55
CA PRO A 59 7.05 -7.54 -6.67
C PRO A 59 8.50 -7.25 -7.02
N ASP A 60 8.81 -6.91 -8.28
CA ASP A 60 10.18 -6.56 -8.71
C ASP A 60 10.59 -5.16 -8.21
N VAL A 61 9.62 -4.34 -7.78
CA VAL A 61 9.83 -2.99 -7.24
C VAL A 61 9.57 -2.93 -5.73
N ILE A 62 8.49 -3.57 -5.26
CA ILE A 62 8.11 -3.64 -3.85
C ILE A 62 7.91 -5.12 -3.50
N PRO A 63 8.83 -5.74 -2.73
CA PRO A 63 8.68 -7.13 -2.33
C PRO A 63 7.37 -7.37 -1.57
N LEU A 64 6.71 -8.49 -1.86
CA LEU A 64 5.51 -8.91 -1.13
C LEU A 64 5.84 -9.13 0.36
N GLY A 65 4.91 -8.76 1.22
CA GLY A 65 5.08 -8.74 2.68
C GLY A 65 5.61 -7.41 3.23
N SER A 66 6.17 -6.54 2.37
CA SER A 66 6.64 -5.22 2.77
C SER A 66 5.53 -4.39 3.40
N TRP A 67 5.88 -3.65 4.45
CA TRP A 67 5.07 -2.56 4.97
C TRP A 67 5.42 -1.28 4.24
N LEU A 68 4.40 -0.56 3.79
CA LEU A 68 4.55 0.70 3.08
C LEU A 68 3.78 1.81 3.78
N TYR A 69 4.36 3.00 3.78
CA TYR A 69 3.68 4.24 4.13
C TYR A 69 3.41 5.02 2.85
N ILE A 70 2.14 5.36 2.62
CA ILE A 70 1.70 6.15 1.47
C ILE A 70 1.41 7.58 1.95
N ASP A 71 2.02 8.58 1.30
CA ASP A 71 1.87 9.97 1.73
C ASP A 71 0.41 10.45 1.77
N GLY A 72 0.00 11.01 2.92
CA GLY A 72 -1.37 11.46 3.17
C GLY A 72 -2.42 10.34 3.26
N VAL A 73 -2.02 9.07 3.28
CA VAL A 73 -2.93 7.90 3.32
C VAL A 73 -2.63 6.99 4.51
N GLY A 74 -1.36 6.76 4.82
CA GLY A 74 -0.92 5.95 5.95
C GLY A 74 -0.37 4.57 5.59
N TRP A 75 -0.37 3.67 6.57
CA TRP A 75 0.26 2.35 6.49
C TRP A 75 -0.57 1.33 5.70
N ARG A 76 0.11 0.57 4.86
CA ARG A 76 -0.44 -0.52 4.04
C ARG A 76 0.54 -1.70 4.00
N GLN A 77 0.09 -2.86 3.53
CA GLN A 77 0.92 -4.04 3.35
C GLN A 77 0.81 -4.57 1.92
N ALA A 78 1.97 -4.82 1.29
CA ALA A 78 2.08 -5.44 -0.02
C ALA A 78 1.66 -6.91 0.07
N GLN A 79 0.42 -7.23 -0.28
CA GLN A 79 -0.13 -8.58 -0.14
C GLN A 79 -0.57 -9.16 -1.48
N ASP A 80 -0.73 -8.32 -2.50
CA ASP A 80 -1.33 -8.74 -3.77
C ASP A 80 -0.51 -8.29 -4.98
N THR A 81 -0.90 -8.79 -6.15
CA THR A 81 -0.34 -8.43 -7.46
C THR A 81 -1.48 -8.27 -8.47
N GLY A 82 -1.23 -7.58 -9.57
CA GLY A 82 -2.20 -7.46 -10.66
C GLY A 82 -1.50 -7.25 -12.00
N GLY A 83 -2.06 -7.81 -13.08
CA GLY A 83 -1.44 -7.71 -14.40
C GLY A 83 -1.27 -6.27 -14.92
N ALA A 84 -2.11 -5.35 -14.45
CA ALA A 84 -2.02 -3.91 -14.75
C ALA A 84 -1.17 -3.12 -13.74
N ILE A 85 -0.73 -3.76 -12.65
CA ILE A 85 0.02 -3.13 -11.56
C ILE A 85 1.49 -3.52 -11.73
N GLN A 86 2.20 -2.71 -12.50
CA GLN A 86 3.58 -2.95 -12.94
C GLN A 86 4.42 -1.69 -12.69
N GLY A 87 5.70 -1.84 -12.38
CA GLY A 87 6.61 -0.76 -12.08
C GLY A 87 6.20 0.05 -10.85
N ARG A 88 6.15 1.38 -11.01
CA ARG A 88 5.81 2.31 -9.93
C ARG A 88 4.31 2.56 -9.82
N ARG A 89 3.53 1.48 -9.73
CA ARG A 89 2.08 1.54 -9.57
C ARG A 89 1.62 0.70 -8.40
N ILE A 90 0.65 1.21 -7.66
CA ILE A 90 0.05 0.57 -6.49
C ILE A 90 -1.47 0.60 -6.66
N ASP A 91 -2.13 -0.52 -6.37
CA ASP A 91 -3.60 -0.59 -6.29
C ASP A 91 -4.05 -0.83 -4.86
N MET A 92 -4.73 0.14 -4.27
CA MET A 92 -5.11 0.11 -2.86
C MET A 92 -6.53 -0.44 -2.68
N ALA A 93 -6.66 -1.42 -1.79
CA ALA A 93 -7.96 -1.93 -1.38
C ALA A 93 -8.70 -0.89 -0.56
N VAL A 94 -9.89 -0.50 -1.03
CA VAL A 94 -10.83 0.40 -0.34
C VAL A 94 -12.17 -0.29 -0.12
N GLU A 95 -12.97 0.22 0.80
CA GLU A 95 -14.18 -0.49 1.21
C GLU A 95 -15.26 -0.40 0.13
N MET A 96 -15.48 0.81 -0.41
CA MET A 96 -16.59 1.10 -1.30
C MET A 96 -16.17 1.44 -2.73
N HIS A 97 -17.03 1.12 -3.70
CA HIS A 97 -16.79 1.49 -5.10
C HIS A 97 -16.76 3.02 -5.30
N GLY A 98 -17.63 3.74 -4.58
CA GLY A 98 -17.63 5.21 -4.60
C GLY A 98 -16.30 5.79 -4.12
N GLU A 99 -15.68 5.19 -3.11
CA GLU A 99 -14.38 5.61 -2.59
C GLU A 99 -13.28 5.44 -3.66
N ALA A 100 -13.30 4.31 -4.39
CA ALA A 100 -12.35 4.08 -5.48
C ALA A 100 -12.51 5.11 -6.62
N LEU A 101 -13.75 5.45 -6.97
CA LEU A 101 -14.05 6.46 -7.99
C LEU A 101 -13.64 7.87 -7.56
N GLU A 102 -13.91 8.24 -6.31
CA GLU A 102 -13.54 9.54 -5.74
C GLU A 102 -12.02 9.70 -5.62
N TRP A 103 -11.32 8.62 -5.29
CA TRP A 103 -9.86 8.59 -5.21
C TRP A 103 -9.19 8.91 -6.56
N GLY A 104 -9.65 8.24 -7.62
CA GLY A 104 -9.06 8.36 -8.96
C GLY A 104 -7.63 7.79 -9.04
N MET A 105 -6.73 8.48 -9.73
CA MET A 105 -5.30 8.17 -9.75
C MET A 105 -4.54 9.33 -9.12
N GLN A 106 -3.67 9.02 -8.16
CA GLN A 106 -2.91 10.03 -7.42
C GLN A 106 -1.43 9.68 -7.44
N ASP A 107 -0.56 10.64 -7.73
CA ASP A 107 0.87 10.48 -7.51
C ASP A 107 1.19 10.68 -6.02
N LYS A 108 1.78 9.66 -5.40
CA LYS A 108 2.13 9.68 -3.97
C LYS A 108 3.58 9.29 -3.74
N GLN A 109 4.21 9.96 -2.77
CA GLN A 109 5.49 9.53 -2.23
C GLN A 109 5.28 8.26 -1.40
N ILE A 110 6.12 7.25 -1.64
CA ILE A 110 6.09 5.97 -0.94
C ILE A 110 7.37 5.77 -0.14
N TRP A 111 7.19 5.21 1.05
CA TRP A 111 8.26 4.66 1.87
C TRP A 111 7.97 3.19 2.13
N ILE A 112 9.01 2.37 2.17
CA ILE A 112 8.92 0.98 2.62
C ILE A 112 9.71 0.81 3.91
N VAL A 113 9.21 -0.06 4.78
CA VAL A 113 10.04 -0.65 5.82
C VAL A 113 10.73 -1.83 5.17
N GLU A 114 12.07 -1.82 5.10
CA GLU A 114 12.83 -2.98 4.61
C GLU A 114 12.38 -4.24 5.37
N GLY A 115 11.62 -5.08 4.69
CA GLY A 115 11.17 -6.39 5.13
C GLY A 115 11.89 -7.44 4.28
N LYS A 116 12.77 -8.19 4.95
CA LYS A 116 13.61 -9.31 4.47
C LYS A 116 13.26 -9.94 3.12
#